data_AF-G7EAA7-F1
#
_entry.id   AF-G7EAA7-F1
#
_cell.length_a   1.000
_cell.length_b   1.000
_cell.length_c   1.000
_cell.angle_alpha   90.00
_cell.angle_beta   90.00
_cell.angle_gamma   90.00
#
_symmetry.space_group_name_H-M   'P 1'
#
loop_
_entity.id
_entity.type
_entity.pdbx_description
1 polymer ?
#
loop_
_entity_poly.entity_id
_entity_poly.type
_entity_poly.pdbx_seq_one_letter_code
_entity_poly.pdbx_strand_id
1 'polypeptide(L)'
;MSKDTQAAITYEINRKYANNVVAGLGLCVTLYNIVDCSEGMVLYGDGKLYYKLVFDLVVFKPQVGEMLVGQVLSQSAEGIRVSLGFFDEIEIPKSLMMNNMNFDSTTPHGNYMLEYSNDEEPETTTKLYVLKGEAFAFKVNREIFEETGPKVAPKLVNAGNIGTSGSRGGAQDLIAPSGYKLQGSCDEEGTGPLRWWRP
;
A
#
# COMPACT_ATOMS: atom_id res chain seq x y z
N MET A 1 20.88 6.60 -28.51
CA MET A 1 20.98 5.31 -27.80
C MET A 1 20.49 4.20 -28.71
N SER A 2 21.13 3.03 -28.71
CA SER A 2 20.52 1.86 -29.36
C SER A 2 19.17 1.58 -28.67
N LYS A 3 18.16 1.14 -29.42
CA LYS A 3 16.87 0.71 -28.88
C LYS A 3 17.06 -0.37 -27.79
N ASP A 4 18.10 -1.18 -27.91
CA ASP A 4 18.43 -2.24 -26.96
C ASP A 4 18.85 -1.69 -25.59
N THR A 5 19.54 -0.55 -25.56
CA THR A 5 20.01 0.06 -24.30
C THR A 5 18.85 0.62 -23.49
N GLN A 6 17.90 1.30 -24.15
CA GLN A 6 16.72 1.84 -23.45
C GLN A 6 15.82 0.72 -22.92
N ALA A 7 15.67 -0.38 -23.68
CA ALA A 7 14.95 -1.57 -23.22
C ALA A 7 15.62 -2.20 -21.99
N ALA A 8 16.95 -2.33 -21.99
CA ALA A 8 17.71 -2.85 -20.86
C ALA A 8 17.58 -1.97 -19.60
N ILE A 9 17.68 -0.65 -19.75
CA ILE A 9 17.50 0.29 -18.64
C ILE A 9 16.07 0.18 -18.07
N THR A 10 15.06 0.16 -18.94
CA THR A 10 13.66 0.06 -18.53
C THR A 10 13.39 -1.23 -17.76
N TYR A 11 13.97 -2.34 -18.23
CA TYR A 11 13.88 -3.64 -17.57
C TYR A 11 14.51 -3.60 -16.18
N GLU A 12 15.71 -3.06 -16.03
CA GLU A 12 16.39 -2.99 -14.72
C GLU A 12 15.68 -2.04 -13.74
N ILE A 13 15.13 -0.91 -14.21
CA ILE A 13 14.33 -0.02 -13.35
C ILE A 13 13.06 -0.73 -12.87
N ASN A 14 12.29 -1.33 -13.77
CA ASN A 14 11.09 -2.07 -13.39
C ASN A 14 11.42 -3.22 -12.44
N ARG A 15 12.48 -3.97 -12.70
CA ARG A 15 12.94 -5.04 -11.81
C ARG A 15 13.32 -4.54 -10.41
N LYS A 16 13.90 -3.34 -10.31
CA LYS A 16 14.33 -2.76 -9.04
C LYS A 16 13.20 -2.08 -8.26
N TYR A 17 12.27 -1.42 -8.94
CA TYR A 17 11.26 -0.58 -8.29
C TYR A 17 9.84 -1.14 -8.34
N ALA A 18 9.48 -1.98 -9.31
CA ALA A 18 8.12 -2.50 -9.39
C ALA A 18 7.76 -3.31 -8.14
N ASN A 19 6.56 -3.07 -7.62
CA ASN A 19 6.02 -3.69 -6.42
C ASN A 19 6.84 -3.45 -5.14
N ASN A 20 7.74 -2.48 -5.15
CA ASN A 20 8.45 -2.03 -3.97
C ASN A 20 7.82 -0.75 -3.43
N VAL A 21 7.74 -0.66 -2.11
CA VAL A 21 7.30 0.55 -1.41
C VAL A 21 8.52 1.41 -1.16
N VAL A 22 8.46 2.67 -1.59
CA VAL A 22 9.47 3.68 -1.27
C VAL A 22 8.89 4.60 -0.21
N ALA A 23 9.61 4.74 0.91
CA ALA A 23 9.16 5.55 2.05
C ALA A 23 8.88 7.00 1.61
N GLY A 24 7.70 7.51 1.96
CA GLY A 24 7.23 8.85 1.60
C GLY A 24 6.68 9.01 0.18
N LEU A 25 6.93 8.06 -0.73
CA LEU A 25 6.37 8.05 -2.08
C LEU A 25 5.16 7.12 -2.22
N GLY A 26 5.21 5.90 -1.68
CA GLY A 26 4.13 4.91 -1.81
C GLY A 26 4.55 3.66 -2.59
N LEU A 27 3.57 2.95 -3.15
CA LEU A 27 3.80 1.69 -3.89
C LEU A 27 4.15 1.98 -5.35
N CYS A 28 5.35 1.62 -5.77
CA CYS A 28 5.79 1.78 -7.16
C CYS A 28 5.16 0.71 -8.07
N VAL A 29 4.52 1.13 -9.16
CA VAL A 29 3.85 0.25 -10.12
C VAL A 29 4.77 -0.04 -11.31
N THR A 30 5.15 1.00 -12.06
CA THR A 30 5.98 0.85 -13.27
C THR A 30 6.67 2.16 -13.65
N LEU A 31 7.70 2.06 -14.49
CA LEU A 31 8.35 3.21 -15.13
C LEU A 31 7.40 3.94 -16.08
N TYR A 32 7.26 5.24 -15.93
CA TYR A 32 6.48 6.09 -16.83
C TYR A 32 7.32 6.57 -18.02
N ASN A 33 8.40 7.30 -17.73
CA ASN A 33 9.30 7.86 -18.73
C ASN A 33 10.73 7.96 -18.16
N ILE A 34 11.71 8.12 -19.06
CA ILE A 34 13.09 8.48 -18.68
C ILE A 34 13.30 9.92 -19.18
N VAL A 35 13.55 10.83 -18.26
CA VAL A 35 13.71 12.27 -18.54
C VAL A 35 15.14 12.57 -18.97
N ASP A 36 16.12 12.02 -18.25
CA ASP A 36 17.54 12.22 -18.55
C ASP A 36 18.33 10.93 -18.32
N CYS A 37 19.38 10.74 -19.12
CA CYS A 37 20.27 9.60 -19.03
C CYS A 37 21.70 10.00 -19.39
N SER A 38 22.62 9.80 -18.44
CA SER A 38 24.04 10.04 -18.66
C SER A 38 24.64 9.05 -19.66
N GLU A 39 25.84 9.37 -20.13
CA GLU A 39 26.69 8.38 -20.79
C GLU A 39 27.06 7.26 -19.81
N GLY A 40 27.20 6.05 -20.35
CA GLY A 40 27.53 4.87 -19.56
C GLY A 40 28.99 4.90 -19.12
N MET A 41 29.22 4.86 -17.81
CA MET A 41 30.56 4.81 -17.22
C MET A 41 30.93 3.37 -16.85
N VAL A 42 32.12 2.93 -17.23
CA VAL A 42 32.64 1.61 -16.83
C VAL A 42 33.51 1.78 -15.60
N LEU A 43 33.20 1.05 -14.53
CA LEU A 43 34.04 0.99 -13.35
C LEU A 43 35.10 -0.11 -13.52
N TYR A 44 36.36 0.21 -13.21
CA TYR A 44 37.45 -0.76 -13.26
C TYR A 44 37.17 -1.96 -12.33
N GLY A 45 37.30 -3.18 -12.87
CA GLY A 45 37.22 -4.44 -12.11
C GLY A 45 35.92 -5.24 -12.23
N ASP A 46 34.79 -4.61 -12.59
CA ASP A 46 33.48 -5.32 -12.70
C ASP A 46 33.00 -5.47 -14.16
N GLY A 47 33.53 -4.68 -15.09
CA GLY A 47 33.14 -4.75 -16.51
C GLY A 47 31.67 -4.35 -16.78
N LYS A 48 30.94 -3.89 -15.77
CA LYS A 48 29.57 -3.40 -15.87
C LYS A 48 29.53 -1.93 -16.28
N LEU A 49 28.41 -1.55 -16.88
CA LEU A 49 28.14 -0.20 -17.34
C LEU A 49 27.16 0.48 -16.38
N TYR A 50 27.56 1.63 -15.85
CA TYR A 50 26.79 2.40 -14.88
C TYR A 50 26.21 3.64 -15.56
N TYR A 51 24.90 3.84 -15.39
CA TYR A 51 24.18 4.99 -15.91
C TYR A 51 23.59 5.79 -14.76
N LYS A 52 23.72 7.11 -14.82
CA LYS A 52 22.96 8.03 -13.96
C LYS A 52 21.71 8.45 -14.71
N LEU A 53 20.55 8.27 -14.10
CA LEU A 53 19.24 8.46 -14.72
C LEU A 53 18.38 9.42 -13.90
N VAL A 54 17.54 10.19 -14.60
CA VAL A 54 16.39 10.91 -14.03
C VAL A 54 15.16 10.37 -14.75
N PHE A 55 14.18 9.88 -14.00
CA PHE A 55 13.02 9.18 -14.55
C PHE A 55 11.80 9.37 -13.65
N ASP A 56 10.61 9.28 -14.24
CA ASP A 56 9.35 9.34 -13.48
C ASP A 56 8.77 7.93 -13.32
N LEU A 57 8.28 7.61 -12.11
CA LEU A 57 7.60 6.35 -11.80
C LEU A 57 6.11 6.60 -11.61
N VAL A 58 5.29 5.66 -12.08
CA VAL A 58 3.89 5.55 -11.67
C VAL A 58 3.86 4.96 -10.26
N VAL A 59 3.36 5.73 -9.30
CA VAL A 59 3.28 5.35 -7.89
C VAL A 59 1.83 5.42 -7.43
N PHE A 60 1.36 4.37 -6.77
CA PHE A 60 0.08 4.36 -6.08
C PHE A 60 0.25 5.05 -4.71
N LYS A 61 -0.30 6.25 -4.61
CA LYS A 61 -0.33 7.08 -3.41
C LYS A 61 -1.69 7.79 -3.30
N PRO A 62 -2.72 7.14 -2.73
CA PRO A 62 -4.02 7.77 -2.59
C PRO A 62 -3.98 8.91 -1.58
N GLN A 63 -4.85 9.91 -1.80
CA GLN A 63 -4.90 11.10 -0.94
C GLN A 63 -5.88 10.92 0.21
N VAL A 64 -5.59 11.58 1.34
CA VAL A 64 -6.54 11.65 2.46
C VAL A 64 -7.81 12.34 1.98
N GLY A 65 -8.95 11.68 2.19
CA GLY A 65 -10.27 12.11 1.74
C GLY A 65 -10.71 11.55 0.39
N GLU A 66 -9.84 10.85 -0.34
CA GLU A 66 -10.19 10.20 -1.61
C GLU A 66 -11.13 9.00 -1.37
N MET A 67 -12.14 8.84 -2.22
CA MET A 67 -13.02 7.67 -2.18
C MET A 67 -12.54 6.60 -3.16
N LEU A 68 -12.33 5.39 -2.65
CA LEU A 68 -11.91 4.23 -3.42
C LEU A 68 -12.92 3.10 -3.27
N VAL A 69 -12.98 2.25 -4.30
CA VAL A 69 -13.83 1.05 -4.29
C VAL A 69 -12.94 -0.17 -4.40
N GLY A 70 -13.00 -1.03 -3.38
CA GLY A 70 -12.31 -2.31 -3.36
C GLY A 70 -13.26 -3.47 -3.10
N GLN A 71 -12.71 -4.66 -2.90
CA GLN A 71 -13.45 -5.86 -2.53
C GLN A 71 -13.16 -6.24 -1.08
N VAL A 72 -14.19 -6.64 -0.34
CA VAL A 72 -14.01 -7.11 1.04
C VAL A 72 -13.21 -8.42 1.05
N LEU A 73 -12.00 -8.40 1.60
CA LEU A 73 -11.13 -9.58 1.68
C LEU A 73 -11.47 -10.42 2.90
N SER A 74 -11.55 -9.79 4.07
CA SER A 74 -11.90 -10.43 5.34
C SER A 74 -12.48 -9.42 6.32
N GLN A 75 -13.14 -9.95 7.36
CA GLN A 75 -13.78 -9.18 8.41
C GLN A 75 -13.34 -9.78 9.74
N SER A 76 -12.99 -8.93 10.70
CA SER A 76 -12.62 -9.30 12.07
C SER A 76 -13.32 -8.38 13.06
N ALA A 77 -13.22 -8.67 14.35
CA ALA A 77 -13.75 -7.75 15.37
C ALA A 77 -13.03 -6.39 15.40
N GLU A 78 -11.78 -6.33 14.90
CA GLU A 78 -10.97 -5.11 14.84
C GLU A 78 -11.38 -4.22 13.67
N GLY A 79 -11.76 -4.81 12.53
CA GLY A 79 -12.10 -4.06 11.33
C GLY A 79 -12.41 -4.90 10.10
N ILE A 80 -12.59 -4.21 8.98
CA ILE A 80 -12.77 -4.81 7.65
C ILE A 80 -11.49 -4.62 6.86
N ARG A 81 -11.00 -5.69 6.23
CA ARG A 81 -9.91 -5.62 5.25
C ARG A 81 -10.46 -5.57 3.85
N VAL A 82 -9.92 -4.65 3.05
CA VAL A 82 -10.34 -4.41 1.67
C VAL A 82 -9.15 -4.62 0.73
N SER A 83 -9.40 -5.17 -0.44
CA SER A 83 -8.39 -5.34 -1.50
C SER A 83 -8.78 -4.52 -2.73
N LEU A 84 -7.80 -3.85 -3.33
CA LEU A 84 -7.94 -3.22 -4.66
C LEU A 84 -7.46 -4.15 -5.79
N GLY A 85 -7.12 -5.40 -5.46
CA GLY A 85 -6.59 -6.41 -6.39
C GLY A 85 -5.07 -6.40 -6.52
N PHE A 86 -4.45 -5.21 -6.61
CA PHE A 86 -2.98 -5.08 -6.60
C PHE A 86 -2.43 -4.62 -5.23
N PHE A 87 -3.31 -4.23 -4.31
CA PHE A 87 -2.97 -3.75 -2.98
C PHE A 87 -3.99 -4.24 -1.96
N ASP A 88 -3.53 -4.98 -0.96
CA ASP A 88 -4.36 -5.71 0.01
C ASP A 88 -4.24 -5.17 1.45
N GLU A 89 -3.27 -4.29 1.70
CA GLU A 89 -2.98 -3.72 3.02
C GLU A 89 -3.88 -2.50 3.31
N ILE A 90 -5.20 -2.67 3.17
CA ILE A 90 -6.21 -1.65 3.50
C ILE A 90 -7.07 -2.16 4.65
N GLU A 91 -7.13 -1.38 5.71
CA GLU A 91 -7.91 -1.69 6.91
C GLU A 91 -8.86 -0.55 7.27
N ILE A 92 -10.10 -0.91 7.55
CA ILE A 92 -11.11 0.00 8.06
C ILE A 92 -11.37 -0.42 9.51
N PRO A 93 -10.88 0.31 10.51
CA PRO A 93 -11.08 -0.04 11.91
C PRO A 93 -12.54 0.21 12.32
N LYS A 94 -13.03 -0.56 13.30
CA LYS A 94 -14.38 -0.36 13.86
C LYS A 94 -14.64 1.09 14.32
N SER A 95 -13.60 1.79 14.79
CA SER A 95 -13.69 3.17 15.29
C SER A 95 -13.98 4.22 14.21
N LEU A 96 -13.72 3.90 12.94
CA LEU A 96 -13.98 4.79 11.80
C LEU A 96 -15.12 4.26 10.92
N MET A 97 -15.95 3.37 11.46
CA MET A 97 -17.19 2.93 10.84
C MET A 97 -18.38 3.68 11.44
N MET A 98 -19.52 3.64 10.76
CA MET A 98 -20.81 4.07 11.28
C MET A 98 -21.10 3.49 12.69
N ASN A 99 -21.71 4.31 13.54
CA ASN A 99 -21.98 3.97 14.94
C ASN A 99 -22.92 2.75 15.10
N ASN A 100 -23.86 2.58 14.18
CA ASN A 100 -24.83 1.48 14.13
C ASN A 100 -24.30 0.22 13.40
N MET A 101 -23.01 0.17 13.10
CA MET A 101 -22.39 -0.98 12.45
C MET A 101 -21.75 -1.90 13.49
N ASN A 102 -22.32 -3.07 13.74
CA ASN A 102 -21.84 -4.02 14.74
C ASN A 102 -21.24 -5.27 14.09
N PHE A 103 -20.26 -5.89 14.76
CA PHE A 103 -19.67 -7.15 14.32
C PHE A 103 -20.47 -8.31 14.92
N ASP A 104 -21.04 -9.16 14.06
CA ASP A 104 -21.74 -10.38 14.47
C ASP A 104 -20.82 -11.59 14.31
N SER A 105 -20.34 -12.13 15.43
CA SER A 105 -19.51 -13.33 15.49
C SER A 105 -20.30 -14.64 15.39
N THR A 106 -21.64 -14.57 15.39
CA THR A 106 -22.51 -15.75 15.31
C THR A 106 -22.50 -16.38 13.92
N THR A 107 -22.23 -15.57 12.89
CA THR A 107 -22.10 -16.03 11.51
C THR A 107 -20.76 -16.76 11.31
N PRO A 108 -20.68 -17.89 10.55
CA PRO A 108 -19.45 -18.69 10.40
C PRO A 108 -18.18 -17.95 9.96
N HIS A 109 -18.34 -16.76 9.36
CA HIS A 109 -17.24 -15.92 8.89
C HIS A 109 -17.09 -14.60 9.65
N GLY A 110 -17.97 -14.31 10.61
CA GLY A 110 -17.99 -13.04 11.35
C GLY A 110 -18.24 -11.86 10.42
N ASN A 111 -19.48 -11.38 10.32
CA ASN A 111 -19.81 -10.31 9.38
C ASN A 111 -20.14 -9.03 10.14
N TYR A 112 -19.68 -7.90 9.60
CA TYR A 112 -20.23 -6.62 10.04
C TYR A 112 -21.64 -6.44 9.50
N MET A 113 -22.51 -5.89 10.33
CA MET A 113 -23.90 -5.60 10.01
C MET A 113 -24.28 -4.19 10.42
N LEU A 114 -25.03 -3.52 9.56
CA LEU A 114 -25.66 -2.24 9.83
C LEU A 114 -27.08 -2.49 10.34
N GLU A 115 -27.40 -1.96 11.52
CA GLU A 115 -28.77 -1.97 12.06
C GLU A 115 -29.44 -0.62 11.78
N TYR A 116 -30.62 -0.65 11.16
CA TYR A 116 -31.45 0.53 11.00
C TYR A 116 -32.88 0.25 11.46
N SER A 117 -33.46 1.22 12.16
CA SER A 117 -34.89 1.25 12.50
C SER A 117 -35.64 1.99 11.41
N ASN A 118 -36.72 1.41 10.89
CA ASN A 118 -37.63 2.14 10.01
C ASN A 118 -38.53 3.05 10.86
N ASP A 119 -38.68 4.30 10.43
CA ASP A 119 -39.57 5.28 11.10
C ASP A 119 -41.06 4.90 10.99
N GLU A 120 -41.43 4.12 9.97
CA GLU A 120 -42.82 3.66 9.74
C GLU A 120 -43.22 2.49 10.64
N GLU A 121 -42.27 1.63 11.01
CA GLU A 121 -42.47 0.48 11.91
C GLU A 121 -41.27 0.36 12.86
N PRO A 122 -41.28 1.05 14.01
CA PRO A 122 -40.15 1.08 14.94
C PRO A 122 -39.83 -0.27 15.58
N GLU A 123 -40.68 -1.29 15.40
CA GLU A 123 -40.48 -2.65 15.90
C GLU A 123 -39.64 -3.53 14.95
N THR A 124 -39.41 -3.10 13.70
CA THR A 124 -38.66 -3.87 12.71
C THR A 124 -37.26 -3.29 12.49
N THR A 125 -36.29 -3.73 13.29
CA THR A 125 -34.87 -3.45 13.03
C THR A 125 -34.41 -4.27 11.82
N THR A 126 -34.12 -3.60 10.71
CA THR A 126 -33.56 -4.29 9.54
C THR A 126 -32.04 -4.36 9.65
N LYS A 127 -31.49 -5.53 9.33
CA LYS A 127 -30.06 -5.85 9.44
C LYS A 127 -29.46 -6.02 8.05
N LEU A 128 -28.46 -5.20 7.71
CA LEU A 128 -27.74 -5.29 6.44
C LEU A 128 -26.32 -5.80 6.66
N TYR A 129 -26.04 -7.00 6.15
CA TYR A 129 -24.73 -7.63 6.30
C TYR A 129 -23.73 -7.23 5.23
N VAL A 130 -22.52 -6.86 5.60
CA VAL A 130 -21.41 -6.74 4.65
C VAL A 130 -20.95 -8.15 4.28
N LEU A 131 -20.96 -8.46 2.98
CA LEU A 131 -20.56 -9.76 2.46
C LEU A 131 -19.08 -9.76 2.03
N LYS A 132 -18.42 -10.90 2.23
CA LYS A 132 -17.08 -11.14 1.70
C LYS A 132 -17.08 -11.15 0.16
N GLY A 133 -16.09 -10.51 -0.44
CA GLY A 133 -15.94 -10.39 -1.89
C GLY A 133 -16.83 -9.34 -2.55
N GLU A 134 -17.66 -8.64 -1.77
CA GLU A 134 -18.51 -7.58 -2.31
C GLU A 134 -17.71 -6.29 -2.56
N ALA A 135 -18.14 -5.50 -3.54
CA ALA A 135 -17.62 -4.16 -3.78
C ALA A 135 -17.97 -3.23 -2.62
N PHE A 136 -16.95 -2.62 -2.03
CA PHE A 136 -17.01 -1.79 -0.84
C PHE A 136 -16.34 -0.44 -1.12
N ALA A 137 -17.11 0.64 -0.99
CA ALA A 137 -16.64 2.01 -1.08
C ALA A 137 -16.12 2.46 0.29
N PHE A 138 -14.93 3.03 0.34
CA PHE A 138 -14.36 3.58 1.55
C PHE A 138 -13.63 4.88 1.25
N LYS A 139 -13.54 5.75 2.24
CA LYS A 139 -12.77 6.98 2.16
C LYS A 139 -11.40 6.77 2.78
N VAL A 140 -10.35 7.26 2.14
CA VAL A 140 -8.98 7.14 2.66
C VAL A 140 -8.83 8.11 3.82
N ASN A 141 -8.54 7.60 5.03
CA ASN A 141 -8.37 8.41 6.23
C ASN A 141 -6.91 8.80 6.45
N ARG A 142 -5.99 7.82 6.36
CA ARG A 142 -4.55 8.07 6.46
C ARG A 142 -3.71 6.96 5.85
N GLU A 143 -2.48 7.31 5.48
CA GLU A 143 -1.44 6.36 5.11
C GLU A 143 -0.51 6.08 6.29
N ILE A 144 -0.01 4.86 6.39
CA ILE A 144 0.89 4.40 7.44
C ILE A 144 2.09 3.72 6.75
N PHE A 145 3.28 4.25 7.02
CA PHE A 145 4.54 3.65 6.60
C PHE A 145 5.22 3.00 7.80
N GLU A 146 5.41 1.68 7.75
CA GLU A 146 6.20 0.93 8.72
C GLU A 146 7.56 0.64 8.11
N GLU A 147 8.61 1.31 8.58
CA GLU A 147 9.96 1.04 8.12
C GLU A 147 10.45 -0.31 8.68
N THR A 148 10.51 -1.36 7.85
CA THR A 148 11.04 -2.68 8.25
C THR A 148 12.53 -2.80 7.94
N GLY A 149 13.28 -1.76 8.32
CA GLY A 149 14.74 -1.85 8.40
C GLY A 149 15.17 -2.78 9.54
N PRO A 150 16.32 -3.46 9.44
CA PRO A 150 16.87 -4.22 10.55
C PRO A 150 17.11 -3.28 11.74
N LYS A 151 16.29 -3.38 12.79
CA LYS A 151 16.40 -2.58 14.03
C LYS A 151 17.69 -2.84 14.83
N VAL A 152 18.53 -3.78 14.37
CA VAL A 152 19.78 -4.17 15.04
C VAL A 152 20.85 -4.37 13.97
N ALA A 153 21.90 -3.54 14.00
CA ALA A 153 23.14 -3.87 13.32
C ALA A 153 23.65 -5.21 13.88
N PRO A 154 24.05 -6.20 13.06
CA PRO A 154 24.75 -7.36 13.60
C PRO A 154 25.96 -6.82 14.36
N LYS A 155 26.00 -7.04 15.68
CA LYS A 155 27.18 -6.70 16.48
C LYS A 155 28.33 -7.50 15.92
N LEU A 156 29.16 -6.86 15.09
CA LEU A 156 30.49 -7.36 14.78
C LEU A 156 31.21 -7.43 16.12
N VAL A 157 31.39 -8.65 16.62
CA VAL A 157 32.27 -8.91 17.76
C VAL A 157 33.66 -8.43 17.38
N ASN A 158 34.17 -7.46 18.14
CA ASN A 158 35.43 -6.78 17.92
C ASN A 158 36.60 -7.79 17.76
N ALA A 159 37.23 -7.78 16.60
CA ALA A 159 38.61 -8.22 16.45
C ALA A 159 39.40 -7.12 15.74
N GLY A 160 40.21 -6.39 16.53
CA GLY A 160 41.45 -5.73 16.10
C GLY A 160 41.43 -4.79 14.89
N ASN A 161 41.39 -3.48 15.18
CA ASN A 161 42.10 -2.38 14.51
C ASN A 161 42.84 -2.67 13.16
N ILE A 162 42.48 -1.93 12.10
CA ILE A 162 43.34 -1.17 11.15
C ILE A 162 42.51 -0.81 9.90
N GLY A 163 42.52 0.48 9.50
CA GLY A 163 42.36 0.85 8.09
C GLY A 163 41.17 1.74 7.74
N THR A 164 41.46 3.03 7.57
CA THR A 164 40.79 4.00 6.69
C THR A 164 39.91 3.45 5.57
N SER A 165 38.64 3.86 5.50
CA SER A 165 37.99 4.28 4.24
C SER A 165 36.58 4.83 4.53
N GLY A 166 36.29 5.99 3.92
CA GLY A 166 35.01 6.68 4.07
C GLY A 166 33.83 5.81 3.65
N SER A 167 32.84 5.71 4.54
CA SER A 167 31.55 5.10 4.21
C SER A 167 30.82 6.03 3.24
N ARG A 168 30.88 5.66 1.96
CA ARG A 168 29.97 6.17 0.93
C ARG A 168 28.57 5.71 1.33
N GLY A 169 27.75 6.64 1.80
CA GLY A 169 26.30 6.47 1.87
C GLY A 169 25.78 6.23 0.46
N GLY A 170 25.67 4.96 0.08
CA GLY A 170 25.01 4.55 -1.14
C GLY A 170 23.51 4.78 -0.97
N ALA A 171 22.88 5.38 -1.97
CA ALA A 171 21.43 5.53 -2.09
C ALA A 171 20.71 4.17 -2.29
N GLN A 172 21.08 3.17 -1.50
CA GLN A 172 20.56 1.80 -1.54
C GLN A 172 19.66 1.49 -0.33
N ASP A 173 19.72 2.30 0.73
CA ASP A 173 18.91 2.14 1.94
C ASP A 173 17.49 2.72 1.85
N LEU A 174 17.12 3.37 0.73
CA LEU A 174 15.77 3.94 0.56
C LEU A 174 14.72 2.91 0.11
N ILE A 175 15.15 1.71 -0.27
CA ILE A 175 14.28 0.58 -0.63
C ILE A 175 14.46 -0.49 0.44
N ALA A 176 14.17 -0.15 1.69
CA ALA A 176 13.84 -1.16 2.68
C ALA A 176 12.45 -1.70 2.33
N PRO A 177 12.13 -2.99 2.59
CA PRO A 177 10.74 -3.40 2.69
C PRO A 177 10.12 -2.46 3.73
N SER A 178 9.27 -1.54 3.29
CA SER A 178 8.49 -0.70 4.18
C SER A 178 7.07 -1.20 4.03
N GLY A 179 6.45 -1.57 5.15
CA GLY A 179 5.04 -1.90 5.15
C GLY A 179 4.27 -0.65 4.77
N TYR A 180 3.59 -0.66 3.64
CA TYR A 180 2.64 0.38 3.28
C TYR A 180 1.24 -0.11 3.64
N LYS A 181 0.59 0.57 4.58
CA LYS A 181 -0.77 0.28 5.00
C LYS A 181 -1.64 1.50 4.81
N LEU A 182 -2.86 1.29 4.36
CA LEU A 182 -3.86 2.35 4.24
C LEU A 182 -4.95 2.12 5.28
N GLN A 183 -5.33 3.19 5.96
CA GLN A 183 -6.49 3.19 6.82
C GLN A 183 -7.65 3.88 6.12
N GLY A 184 -8.76 3.17 5.96
CA GLY A 184 -10.01 3.71 5.44
C GLY A 184 -11.00 4.10 6.54
N SER A 185 -12.00 4.91 6.18
CA SER A 185 -13.21 5.17 6.96
C SER A 185 -14.47 4.81 6.17
N CYS A 186 -15.51 4.50 6.91
CA CYS A 186 -16.85 4.14 6.42
C CYS A 186 -17.89 4.77 7.35
N ASP A 187 -17.81 6.09 7.52
CA ASP A 187 -18.64 6.91 8.41
C ASP A 187 -19.57 7.86 7.66
N GLU A 188 -19.33 8.11 6.37
CA GLU A 188 -20.12 9.01 5.53
C GLU A 188 -21.17 8.25 4.69
N GLU A 189 -22.25 8.94 4.32
CA GLU A 189 -23.22 8.41 3.36
C GLU A 189 -22.54 8.15 1.99
N GLY A 190 -22.91 7.06 1.33
CA GLY A 190 -22.24 6.58 0.12
C GLY A 190 -21.01 5.71 0.36
N THR A 191 -20.60 5.50 1.63
CA THR A 191 -19.56 4.52 1.99
C THR A 191 -20.16 3.17 2.40
N GLY A 192 -19.38 2.10 2.33
CA GLY A 192 -19.85 0.73 2.57
C GLY A 192 -20.12 -0.05 1.29
N PRO A 193 -20.83 -1.18 1.36
CA PRO A 193 -21.20 -1.97 0.21
C PRO A 193 -21.97 -1.17 -0.85
N LEU A 194 -21.52 -1.24 -2.10
CA LEU A 194 -22.16 -0.50 -3.20
C LEU A 194 -23.64 -0.88 -3.38
N ARG A 195 -24.04 -2.10 -2.99
CA ARG A 195 -25.43 -2.54 -3.08
C ARG A 195 -26.38 -1.76 -2.17
N TRP A 196 -25.88 -1.06 -1.15
CA TRP A 196 -26.71 -0.25 -0.26
C TRP A 196 -27.15 1.07 -0.90
N TRP A 197 -26.40 1.54 -1.90
CA TRP A 197 -26.56 2.87 -2.49
C TRP A 197 -27.11 2.83 -3.91
N ARG A 198 -27.38 1.64 -4.45
CA ARG A 198 -28.02 1.50 -5.76
C ARG A 198 -29.54 1.66 -5.63
N PRO A 199 -30.17 2.47 -6.50
CA PRO A 199 -31.62 2.63 -6.54
C PRO A 199 -32.33 1.37 -7.05
#